data_AF-A0A6J6UED2-F1
#
_entry.id   AF-A0A6J6UED2-F1
#
_cell.length_a   1.000
_cell.length_b   1.000
_cell.length_c   1.000
_cell.angle_alpha   90.00
_cell.angle_beta   90.00
_cell.angle_gamma   90.00
#
_symmetry.space_group_name_H-M   'P 1'
#
loop_
_entity.id
_entity.type
_entity.pdbx_description
1 polymer ?
#
loop_
_entity_poly.entity_id
_entity_poly.type
_entity_poly.pdbx_seq_one_letter_code
_entity_poly.pdbx_strand_id
1 'polypeptide(L)'
;MPAFAPNAKIIHVDIDPAELGKVRRADVGIQGDCRLAIEGILAALKELGAPDAQPDRREWKSRISGWRENFPLTYEQSSPGDLLKPQFVLEMLRKNTPDDCILASGVGQHQMWASQYWRFNHPYTWINSGGLGTMGFSVPAAIGAKVGRPDRMVWAVDGDGCFQMTAQELVTATAERIPIKVAILNNAYLGMVRQWQEMFYEERYSEVYLSPDLPDYKMWAEAMGCVGMRVEDPEDVEAAIIKANEIDDRPVVIDFRTDAAEKVFPMIPPGLSNSDIVVDPTQAALLRRERGR
;
A
#
# COMPACT_ATOMS: atom_id res chain seq x y z
N MET A 1 1.78 -11.01 -22.90
CA MET A 1 1.39 -11.68 -21.63
C MET A 1 0.98 -13.16 -21.80
N PRO A 2 1.73 -14.04 -22.51
CA PRO A 2 1.35 -15.46 -22.60
C PRO A 2 1.30 -16.17 -21.23
N ALA A 3 2.10 -15.70 -20.27
CA ALA A 3 2.29 -16.35 -18.97
C ALA A 3 1.25 -15.99 -17.90
N PHE A 4 0.39 -14.99 -18.11
CA PHE A 4 -0.63 -14.64 -17.11
C PHE A 4 -1.82 -15.60 -17.24
N ALA A 5 -2.14 -16.34 -16.17
CA ALA A 5 -3.19 -17.37 -16.09
C ALA A 5 -3.42 -18.19 -17.39
N PRO A 6 -2.39 -18.82 -17.98
CA PRO A 6 -2.43 -19.40 -19.34
C PRO A 6 -3.46 -20.52 -19.50
N ASN A 7 -3.77 -21.21 -18.41
CA ASN A 7 -4.65 -22.39 -18.40
C ASN A 7 -6.07 -22.07 -17.89
N ALA A 8 -6.39 -20.79 -17.66
CA ALA A 8 -7.68 -20.37 -17.15
C ALA A 8 -8.63 -19.93 -18.28
N LYS A 9 -9.91 -20.28 -18.13
CA LYS A 9 -11.02 -19.63 -18.84
C LYS A 9 -11.31 -18.28 -18.22
N ILE A 10 -11.44 -17.24 -19.04
CA ILE A 10 -11.55 -15.85 -18.60
C ILE A 10 -12.94 -15.30 -18.89
N ILE A 11 -13.63 -14.92 -17.82
CA ILE A 11 -14.83 -14.07 -17.88
C ILE A 11 -14.37 -12.67 -17.49
N HIS A 12 -14.57 -11.68 -18.37
CA HIS A 12 -14.20 -10.28 -18.14
C HIS A 12 -15.45 -9.43 -18.19
N VAL A 13 -15.79 -8.82 -17.06
CA VAL A 13 -16.86 -7.83 -16.95
C VAL A 13 -16.24 -6.45 -16.92
N ASP A 14 -16.63 -5.57 -17.84
CA ASP A 14 -16.14 -4.20 -17.87
C ASP A 14 -17.22 -3.23 -18.33
N ILE A 15 -17.23 -2.03 -17.76
CA ILE A 15 -18.17 -0.98 -18.17
C ILE A 15 -17.72 -0.33 -19.48
N ASP A 16 -16.42 -0.28 -19.71
CA ASP A 16 -15.82 0.30 -20.89
C ASP A 16 -15.55 -0.80 -21.94
N PRO A 17 -16.21 -0.75 -23.12
CA PRO A 17 -15.97 -1.73 -24.17
C PRO A 17 -14.52 -1.72 -24.69
N ALA A 18 -13.78 -0.62 -24.53
CA ALA A 18 -12.39 -0.53 -24.97
C ALA A 18 -11.43 -1.36 -24.11
N GLU A 19 -11.82 -1.72 -22.87
CA GLU A 19 -11.01 -2.57 -22.00
C GLU A 19 -11.17 -4.05 -22.31
N LEU A 20 -12.32 -4.45 -22.87
CA LEU A 20 -12.61 -5.84 -23.22
C LEU A 20 -11.67 -6.33 -24.32
N GLY A 21 -10.81 -7.29 -23.99
CA GLY A 21 -9.85 -7.84 -24.94
C GLY A 21 -8.60 -6.98 -25.19
N LYS A 22 -8.48 -5.81 -24.56
CA LYS A 22 -7.34 -4.89 -24.76
C LYS A 22 -6.00 -5.52 -24.39
N VAL A 23 -5.94 -6.09 -23.18
CA VAL A 23 -4.70 -6.67 -22.62
C VAL A 23 -4.68 -8.18 -22.79
N ARG A 24 -5.83 -8.83 -22.61
CA ARG A 24 -6.02 -10.27 -22.76
C ARG A 24 -7.40 -10.55 -23.33
N ARG A 25 -7.47 -11.45 -24.31
CA ARG A 25 -8.75 -11.93 -24.86
C ARG A 25 -9.54 -12.68 -23.79
N ALA A 26 -10.76 -12.24 -23.52
CA ALA A 26 -11.71 -12.97 -22.69
C ALA A 26 -12.35 -14.11 -23.49
N ASP A 27 -12.65 -15.23 -22.81
CA ASP A 27 -13.51 -16.28 -23.38
C ASP A 27 -14.98 -15.83 -23.37
N VAL A 28 -15.38 -15.07 -22.35
CA VAL A 28 -16.68 -14.41 -22.23
C VAL A 28 -16.47 -12.97 -21.80
N GLY A 29 -16.79 -12.02 -22.67
CA GLY A 29 -16.82 -10.60 -22.35
C GLY A 29 -18.24 -10.14 -22.01
N ILE A 30 -18.40 -9.42 -20.90
CA ILE A 30 -19.68 -8.84 -20.47
C ILE A 30 -19.49 -7.34 -20.36
N GLN A 31 -20.08 -6.59 -21.29
CA GLN A 31 -20.09 -5.13 -21.21
C GLN A 31 -21.21 -4.66 -20.30
N GLY A 32 -20.89 -3.97 -19.20
CA GLY A 32 -21.88 -3.39 -18.30
C GLY A 32 -21.36 -3.08 -16.91
N ASP A 33 -22.25 -2.58 -16.06
CA ASP A 33 -21.98 -2.39 -14.64
C ASP A 33 -21.68 -3.74 -13.97
N CYS A 34 -20.51 -3.85 -13.33
CA CYS A 34 -20.06 -5.06 -12.64
C CYS A 34 -21.05 -5.53 -11.57
N ARG A 35 -21.71 -4.62 -10.85
CA ARG A 35 -22.74 -4.98 -9.86
C ARG A 35 -23.93 -5.68 -10.53
N LEU A 36 -24.46 -5.11 -11.62
CA LEU A 36 -25.59 -5.70 -12.35
C LEU A 36 -25.22 -7.05 -12.97
N ALA A 37 -23.99 -7.17 -13.48
CA ALA A 37 -23.49 -8.45 -14.00
C ALA A 37 -23.43 -9.53 -12.91
N ILE A 38 -22.91 -9.19 -11.71
CA ILE A 38 -22.87 -10.13 -10.57
C ILE A 38 -24.29 -10.53 -10.14
N GLU A 39 -25.21 -9.57 -10.03
CA GLU A 39 -26.62 -9.84 -9.69
C GLU A 39 -27.27 -10.81 -10.70
N GLY A 40 -27.05 -10.60 -12.00
CA GLY A 40 -27.54 -11.50 -13.05
C GLY A 40 -26.92 -12.90 -12.99
N ILE A 41 -25.60 -13.00 -12.76
CA ILE A 41 -24.91 -14.28 -12.58
C ILE A 41 -25.47 -15.04 -11.37
N LEU A 42 -25.70 -14.36 -10.24
CA LEU A 42 -26.26 -14.98 -9.05
C LEU A 42 -27.69 -15.50 -9.27
N ALA A 43 -28.52 -14.73 -9.99
CA ALA A 43 -29.87 -15.17 -10.36
C ALA A 43 -29.83 -16.43 -11.23
N ALA A 44 -28.99 -16.44 -12.28
CA ALA A 44 -28.81 -17.60 -13.15
C ALA A 44 -28.29 -18.83 -12.40
N LEU A 45 -27.31 -18.65 -11.49
CA LEU A 45 -26.80 -19.73 -10.64
C LEU A 45 -27.90 -20.32 -9.74
N LYS A 46 -28.79 -19.47 -9.21
CA LYS A 46 -29.92 -19.92 -8.39
C LYS A 46 -30.92 -20.75 -9.21
N GLU A 47 -31.24 -20.32 -10.43
CA GLU A 47 -32.12 -21.07 -11.35
C GLU A 47 -31.53 -22.43 -11.75
N LEU A 48 -30.21 -22.51 -11.87
CA LEU A 48 -29.48 -23.75 -12.19
C LEU A 48 -29.33 -24.71 -10.99
N GLY A 49 -29.86 -24.38 -9.80
CA GLY A 49 -29.70 -25.21 -8.61
C GLY A 49 -28.26 -25.23 -8.06
N ALA A 50 -27.44 -24.24 -8.40
CA ALA A 50 -26.03 -24.17 -7.99
C ALA A 50 -25.75 -24.14 -6.48
N PRO A 51 -26.67 -23.73 -5.57
CA PRO A 51 -26.44 -23.87 -4.13
C PRO A 51 -26.15 -25.32 -3.71
N ASP A 52 -26.76 -26.30 -4.39
CA ASP A 52 -26.66 -27.73 -4.07
C ASP A 52 -25.64 -28.50 -4.95
N ALA A 53 -25.10 -27.85 -5.99
CA ALA A 53 -24.23 -28.46 -7.01
C ALA A 53 -22.85 -27.78 -7.14
N GLN A 54 -22.31 -27.26 -6.03
CA GLN A 54 -20.99 -26.63 -6.04
C GLN A 54 -19.88 -27.66 -6.37
N PRO A 55 -18.92 -27.33 -7.25
CA PRO A 55 -17.77 -28.20 -7.47
C PRO A 55 -16.97 -28.34 -6.19
N ASP A 56 -16.42 -29.53 -5.95
CA ASP A 56 -15.48 -29.74 -4.85
C ASP A 56 -14.21 -28.92 -5.09
N ARG A 57 -13.95 -27.98 -4.19
CA ARG A 57 -12.78 -27.07 -4.22
C ARG A 57 -11.82 -27.33 -3.05
N ARG A 58 -11.95 -28.46 -2.34
CA ARG A 58 -11.12 -28.75 -1.15
C ARG A 58 -9.63 -28.77 -1.47
N GLU A 59 -9.23 -29.47 -2.53
CA GLU A 59 -7.83 -29.53 -2.97
C GLU A 59 -7.30 -28.14 -3.34
N TRP A 60 -8.07 -27.36 -4.10
CA TRP A 60 -7.71 -26.00 -4.46
C TRP A 60 -7.53 -25.09 -3.24
N LYS A 61 -8.47 -25.13 -2.30
CA LYS A 61 -8.38 -24.38 -1.04
C LYS A 61 -7.19 -24.83 -0.19
N SER A 62 -6.90 -26.13 -0.14
CA SER A 62 -5.73 -26.67 0.56
C SER A 62 -4.43 -26.14 -0.05
N ARG A 63 -4.34 -26.11 -1.38
CA ARG A 63 -3.18 -25.57 -2.10
C ARG A 63 -2.96 -24.08 -1.80
N ILE A 64 -4.03 -23.26 -1.87
CA ILE A 64 -3.94 -21.83 -1.52
C ILE A 64 -3.53 -21.64 -0.06
N SER A 65 -4.09 -22.43 0.86
CA SER A 65 -3.78 -22.32 2.29
C SER A 65 -2.31 -22.66 2.55
N GLY A 66 -1.80 -23.73 1.94
CA GLY A 66 -0.38 -24.08 2.01
C GLY A 66 0.54 -22.97 1.47
N TRP A 67 0.16 -22.29 0.38
CA TRP A 67 0.93 -21.14 -0.12
C TRP A 67 0.94 -19.96 0.86
N ARG A 68 -0.20 -19.66 1.50
CA ARG A 68 -0.28 -18.57 2.50
C ARG A 68 0.54 -18.87 3.74
N GLU A 69 0.57 -20.12 4.18
CA GLU A 69 1.37 -20.57 5.32
C GLU A 69 2.88 -20.54 5.00
N ASN A 70 3.26 -20.96 3.79
CA ASN A 70 4.66 -21.03 3.37
C ASN A 70 5.25 -19.66 3.01
N PHE A 71 4.45 -18.76 2.43
CA PHE A 71 4.90 -17.46 1.94
C PHE A 71 4.06 -16.31 2.49
N PRO A 72 4.02 -16.10 3.83
CA PRO A 72 3.40 -14.92 4.40
C PRO A 72 4.19 -13.66 4.01
N LEU A 73 3.56 -12.50 4.14
CA LEU A 73 4.32 -11.25 4.20
C LEU A 73 5.22 -11.29 5.44
N THR A 74 6.49 -10.94 5.27
CA THR A 74 7.50 -11.02 6.31
C THR A 74 8.50 -9.88 6.17
N TYR A 75 9.11 -9.51 7.28
CA TYR A 75 10.25 -8.61 7.40
C TYR A 75 10.96 -8.90 8.73
N GLU A 76 12.24 -8.55 8.83
CA GLU A 76 13.00 -8.72 10.07
C GLU A 76 12.71 -7.54 11.01
N GLN A 77 12.42 -7.82 12.28
CA GLN A 77 12.14 -6.80 13.29
C GLN A 77 13.42 -6.04 13.68
N SER A 78 13.29 -4.75 13.99
CA SER A 78 14.40 -3.94 14.53
C SER A 78 14.89 -4.49 15.87
N SER A 79 16.20 -4.42 16.10
CA SER A 79 16.80 -4.57 17.43
C SER A 79 16.91 -3.20 18.13
N PRO A 80 17.09 -3.14 19.46
CA PRO A 80 17.33 -1.87 20.15
C PRO A 80 18.52 -1.10 19.56
N GLY A 81 18.28 0.15 19.15
CA GLY A 81 19.27 1.01 18.49
C GLY A 81 19.23 0.98 16.94
N ASP A 82 18.43 0.11 16.33
CA ASP A 82 18.20 0.11 14.88
C ASP A 82 17.13 1.14 14.48
N LEU A 83 17.19 1.60 13.23
CA LEU A 83 16.13 2.40 12.63
C LEU A 83 14.80 1.64 12.55
N LEU A 84 13.70 2.38 12.44
CA LEU A 84 12.35 1.80 12.36
C LEU A 84 12.18 0.99 11.08
N LYS A 85 11.52 -0.18 11.19
CA LYS A 85 10.99 -0.85 10.01
C LYS A 85 9.71 -0.15 9.53
N PRO A 86 9.62 0.29 8.26
CA PRO A 86 8.41 0.96 7.75
C PRO A 86 7.17 0.06 7.80
N GLN A 87 7.34 -1.26 7.67
CA GLN A 87 6.29 -2.26 7.83
C GLN A 87 5.70 -2.23 9.25
N PHE A 88 6.57 -2.17 10.27
CA PHE A 88 6.17 -2.09 11.68
C PHE A 88 5.35 -0.83 11.98
N VAL A 89 5.78 0.33 11.45
CA VAL A 89 5.02 1.59 11.59
C VAL A 89 3.60 1.45 11.01
N LEU A 90 3.48 0.83 9.84
CA LEU A 90 2.17 0.59 9.20
C LEU A 90 1.28 -0.38 9.98
N GLU A 91 1.85 -1.45 10.54
CA GLU A 91 1.13 -2.36 11.43
C GLU A 91 0.63 -1.65 12.68
N MET A 92 1.44 -0.75 13.27
CA MET A 92 1.05 0.04 14.43
C MET A 92 -0.02 1.08 14.10
N LEU A 93 0.06 1.73 12.93
CA LEU A 93 -1.00 2.61 12.44
C LEU A 93 -2.32 1.84 12.28
N ARG A 94 -2.29 0.67 11.62
CA ARG A 94 -3.49 -0.15 11.43
C ARG A 94 -4.06 -0.64 12.76
N LYS A 95 -3.22 -1.08 13.69
CA LYS A 95 -3.62 -1.51 15.05
C LYS A 95 -4.36 -0.41 15.81
N ASN A 96 -3.94 0.85 15.65
CA ASN A 96 -4.42 1.99 16.42
C ASN A 96 -5.43 2.86 15.66
N THR A 97 -6.01 2.40 14.56
CA THR A 97 -7.00 3.14 13.77
C THR A 97 -8.31 2.35 13.61
N PRO A 98 -9.48 2.99 13.45
CA PRO A 98 -10.74 2.30 13.16
C PRO A 98 -10.69 1.51 11.84
N ASP A 99 -11.48 0.44 11.72
CA ASP A 99 -11.50 -0.43 10.52
C ASP A 99 -11.88 0.31 9.24
N ASP A 100 -12.68 1.37 9.34
CA ASP A 100 -13.09 2.20 8.22
C ASP A 100 -12.23 3.47 8.04
N CYS A 101 -11.08 3.56 8.71
CA CYS A 101 -10.09 4.62 8.51
C CYS A 101 -9.70 4.71 7.04
N ILE A 102 -9.73 5.92 6.49
CA ILE A 102 -9.28 6.18 5.12
C ILE A 102 -7.77 6.39 5.15
N LEU A 103 -7.05 5.65 4.31
CA LEU A 103 -5.63 5.81 4.08
C LEU A 103 -5.41 6.40 2.69
N ALA A 104 -4.85 7.60 2.63
CA ALA A 104 -4.24 8.14 1.43
C ALA A 104 -2.76 7.75 1.39
N SER A 105 -2.20 7.52 0.20
CA SER A 105 -0.79 7.21 0.05
C SER A 105 -0.10 8.07 -0.99
N GLY A 106 1.17 8.38 -0.74
CA GLY A 106 2.11 8.82 -1.77
C GLY A 106 2.46 7.67 -2.72
N VAL A 107 3.58 7.81 -3.43
CA VAL A 107 4.05 6.81 -4.42
C VAL A 107 5.47 6.39 -4.12
N GLY A 108 5.70 5.07 -4.02
CA GLY A 108 7.01 4.51 -3.70
C GLY A 108 6.92 3.25 -2.85
N GLN A 109 7.98 2.96 -2.08
CA GLN A 109 7.98 1.76 -1.23
C GLN A 109 6.91 1.83 -0.13
N HIS A 110 6.72 3.00 0.49
CA HIS A 110 5.66 3.24 1.49
C HIS A 110 4.26 2.92 0.96
N GLN A 111 3.97 3.22 -0.32
CA GLN A 111 2.69 2.87 -0.97
C GLN A 111 2.50 1.36 -1.05
N MET A 112 3.57 0.63 -1.40
CA MET A 112 3.52 -0.83 -1.51
C MET A 112 3.34 -1.45 -0.12
N TRP A 113 4.14 -1.05 0.86
CA TRP A 113 3.98 -1.54 2.23
C TRP A 113 2.60 -1.18 2.80
N ALA A 114 2.07 0.02 2.56
CA ALA A 114 0.72 0.38 2.97
C ALA A 114 -0.32 -0.57 2.36
N SER A 115 -0.20 -0.90 1.07
CA SER A 115 -1.07 -1.87 0.41
C SER A 115 -0.96 -3.30 0.97
N GLN A 116 0.23 -3.68 1.43
CA GLN A 116 0.55 -5.01 1.95
C GLN A 116 0.11 -5.20 3.40
N TYR A 117 0.42 -4.23 4.27
CA TYR A 117 0.29 -4.37 5.73
C TYR A 117 -0.97 -3.73 6.32
N TRP A 118 -1.69 -2.88 5.58
CA TRP A 118 -2.88 -2.21 6.13
C TRP A 118 -4.14 -3.08 6.21
N ARG A 119 -4.39 -4.05 5.32
CA ARG A 119 -5.66 -4.84 5.29
C ARG A 119 -6.95 -3.99 5.20
N PHE A 120 -7.36 -3.63 3.99
CA PHE A 120 -8.56 -2.83 3.74
C PHE A 120 -9.84 -3.69 3.74
N ASN A 121 -10.76 -3.43 4.69
CA ASN A 121 -12.02 -4.15 4.82
C ASN A 121 -13.25 -3.37 4.31
N HIS A 122 -13.07 -2.10 3.95
CA HIS A 122 -14.15 -1.23 3.48
C HIS A 122 -13.81 -0.66 2.09
N PRO A 123 -14.80 -0.52 1.18
CA PRO A 123 -14.57 0.17 -0.08
C PRO A 123 -14.27 1.66 0.18
N TYR A 124 -13.53 2.28 -0.75
CA TYR A 124 -13.20 3.71 -0.72
C TYR A 124 -12.37 4.17 0.50
N THR A 125 -11.68 3.26 1.19
CA THR A 125 -10.73 3.60 2.26
C THR A 125 -9.26 3.50 1.84
N TRP A 126 -8.97 3.09 0.61
CA TRP A 126 -7.63 3.13 0.01
C TRP A 126 -7.60 4.14 -1.13
N ILE A 127 -6.90 5.26 -0.94
CA ILE A 127 -6.82 6.34 -1.92
C ILE A 127 -5.36 6.50 -2.34
N ASN A 128 -5.02 6.13 -3.57
CA ASN A 128 -3.65 6.24 -4.07
C ASN A 128 -3.62 6.58 -5.57
N SER A 129 -2.50 7.11 -6.03
CA SER A 129 -2.22 7.27 -7.47
C SER A 129 -1.59 5.99 -8.02
N GLY A 130 -2.43 5.11 -8.59
CA GLY A 130 -1.99 3.82 -9.13
C GLY A 130 -1.48 3.90 -10.57
N GLY A 131 -2.34 4.32 -11.50
CA GLY A 131 -2.02 4.28 -12.93
C GLY A 131 -0.93 5.26 -13.36
N LEU A 132 -1.02 6.53 -12.92
CA LEU A 132 -0.03 7.56 -13.25
C LEU A 132 1.17 7.55 -12.27
N GLY A 133 0.97 7.12 -11.02
CA GLY A 133 2.05 7.08 -10.04
C GLY A 133 2.55 8.47 -9.62
N THR A 134 1.64 9.39 -9.34
CA THR A 134 1.97 10.79 -9.02
C THR A 134 2.47 10.96 -7.58
N MET A 135 3.76 11.26 -7.40
CA MET A 135 4.31 11.70 -6.12
C MET A 135 3.69 13.05 -5.70
N GLY A 136 3.57 13.29 -4.38
CA GLY A 136 2.85 14.46 -3.84
C GLY A 136 1.32 14.33 -3.82
N PHE A 137 0.78 13.14 -4.08
CA PHE A 137 -0.67 12.94 -4.11
C PHE A 137 -1.30 12.85 -2.70
N SER A 138 -0.56 12.35 -1.72
CA SER A 138 -1.12 11.84 -0.45
C SER A 138 -1.80 12.92 0.40
N VAL A 139 -1.13 14.06 0.62
CA VAL A 139 -1.59 15.15 1.49
C VAL A 139 -2.85 15.81 0.90
N PRO A 140 -2.86 16.31 -0.36
CA PRO A 140 -4.07 16.88 -0.93
C PRO A 140 -5.22 15.86 -1.04
N ALA A 141 -4.93 14.58 -1.33
CA ALA A 141 -5.95 13.53 -1.36
C ALA A 141 -6.56 13.28 0.03
N ALA A 142 -5.75 13.27 1.09
CA ALA A 142 -6.22 13.14 2.47
C ALA A 142 -7.10 14.31 2.89
N ILE A 143 -6.74 15.55 2.52
CA ILE A 143 -7.56 16.75 2.76
C ILE A 143 -8.93 16.57 2.10
N GLY A 144 -8.96 16.23 0.81
CA GLY A 144 -10.22 16.01 0.08
C GLY A 144 -11.05 14.86 0.67
N ALA A 145 -10.39 13.77 1.09
CA ALA A 145 -11.06 12.64 1.73
C ALA A 145 -11.70 13.02 3.07
N LYS A 146 -11.00 13.79 3.92
CA LYS A 146 -11.53 14.25 5.21
C LYS A 146 -12.69 15.22 5.02
N VAL A 147 -12.62 16.12 4.04
CA VAL A 147 -13.77 16.99 3.69
C VAL A 147 -14.95 16.19 3.18
N GLY A 148 -14.72 15.18 2.32
CA GLY A 148 -15.77 14.34 1.76
C GLY A 148 -16.36 13.31 2.75
N ARG A 149 -15.63 13.01 3.84
CA ARG A 149 -16.02 12.08 4.92
C ARG A 149 -15.61 12.67 6.28
N PRO A 150 -16.30 13.74 6.74
CA PRO A 150 -15.90 14.49 7.94
C PRO A 150 -15.84 13.63 9.20
N ASP A 151 -16.71 12.62 9.31
CA ASP A 151 -16.78 11.74 10.49
C ASP A 151 -15.71 10.64 10.49
N ARG A 152 -14.99 10.43 9.38
CA ARG A 152 -13.97 9.39 9.29
C ARG A 152 -12.60 9.90 9.72
N MET A 153 -11.84 9.00 10.34
CA MET A 153 -10.41 9.20 10.53
C MET A 153 -9.70 9.09 9.17
N VAL A 154 -8.77 10.00 8.91
CA VAL A 154 -7.99 10.04 7.67
C VAL A 154 -6.51 10.15 8.00
N TRP A 155 -5.76 9.16 7.56
CA TRP A 155 -4.31 9.14 7.58
C TRP A 155 -3.77 9.27 6.14
N ALA A 156 -2.72 10.07 5.96
CA ALA A 156 -1.84 10.01 4.80
C ALA A 156 -0.57 9.27 5.21
N VAL A 157 -0.20 8.22 4.49
CA VAL A 157 1.14 7.62 4.58
C VAL A 157 1.94 8.13 3.39
N ASP A 158 3.05 8.79 3.68
CA ASP A 158 3.88 9.40 2.65
C ASP A 158 5.34 9.02 2.78
N GLY A 159 6.08 9.13 1.68
CA GLY A 159 7.53 9.14 1.70
C GLY A 159 8.03 10.57 1.84
N ASP A 160 9.20 10.75 2.44
CA ASP A 160 9.88 12.04 2.58
C ASP A 160 10.00 12.81 1.25
N GLY A 161 10.41 12.13 0.16
CA GLY A 161 10.46 12.75 -1.17
C GLY A 161 9.09 13.09 -1.77
N CYS A 162 8.04 12.34 -1.45
CA CYS A 162 6.68 12.64 -1.91
C CYS A 162 6.06 13.79 -1.13
N PHE A 163 6.23 13.78 0.20
CA PHE A 163 5.71 14.80 1.10
C PHE A 163 6.24 16.19 0.70
N GLN A 164 7.55 16.29 0.42
CA GLN A 164 8.18 17.54 -0.01
C GLN A 164 7.51 18.21 -1.23
N MET A 165 6.88 17.46 -2.13
CA MET A 165 6.29 18.01 -3.34
C MET A 165 5.03 18.85 -3.07
N THR A 166 4.29 18.54 -2.00
CA THR A 166 2.98 19.16 -1.73
C THR A 166 2.74 19.49 -0.26
N ALA A 167 3.78 19.47 0.58
CA ALA A 167 3.68 19.78 2.01
C ALA A 167 3.06 21.16 2.28
N GLN A 168 3.15 22.11 1.35
CA GLN A 168 2.50 23.43 1.47
C GLN A 168 0.98 23.35 1.67
N GLU A 169 0.33 22.25 1.26
CA GLU A 169 -1.10 22.04 1.47
C GLU A 169 -1.47 21.83 2.95
N LEU A 170 -0.50 21.64 3.84
CA LEU A 170 -0.75 21.71 5.28
C LEU A 170 -1.25 23.09 5.72
N VAL A 171 -0.87 24.17 5.02
CA VAL A 171 -1.45 25.50 5.23
C VAL A 171 -2.96 25.48 4.95
N THR A 172 -3.37 24.84 3.85
CA THR A 172 -4.79 24.64 3.51
C THR A 172 -5.51 23.84 4.60
N ALA A 173 -4.93 22.70 5.01
CA ALA A 173 -5.52 21.86 6.05
C ALA A 173 -5.70 22.61 7.38
N THR A 174 -4.70 23.38 7.81
CA THR A 174 -4.77 24.17 9.04
C THR A 174 -5.77 25.33 8.94
N ALA A 175 -5.71 26.12 7.86
CA ALA A 175 -6.58 27.28 7.67
C ALA A 175 -8.06 26.89 7.65
N GLU A 176 -8.37 25.78 7.00
CA GLU A 176 -9.73 25.23 6.89
C GLU A 176 -10.11 24.28 8.03
N ARG A 177 -9.23 24.09 9.03
CA ARG A 177 -9.43 23.21 10.21
C ARG A 177 -9.80 21.78 9.82
N ILE A 178 -9.05 21.20 8.89
CA ILE A 178 -9.24 19.83 8.38
C ILE A 178 -8.23 18.90 9.09
N PRO A 179 -8.64 18.11 10.10
CA PRO A 179 -7.71 17.43 10.99
C PRO A 179 -7.24 16.08 10.43
N ILE A 180 -6.50 16.13 9.32
CA ILE A 180 -5.80 14.96 8.78
C ILE A 180 -4.57 14.60 9.62
N LYS A 181 -4.17 13.33 9.56
CA LYS A 181 -2.94 12.83 10.18
C LYS A 181 -1.99 12.39 9.06
N VAL A 182 -0.70 12.70 9.17
CA VAL A 182 0.31 12.36 8.17
C VAL A 182 1.44 11.56 8.84
N ALA A 183 1.72 10.37 8.32
CA ALA A 183 2.86 9.56 8.68
C ALA A 183 3.87 9.61 7.54
N ILE A 184 5.00 10.27 7.77
CA ILE A 184 6.12 10.27 6.83
C ILE A 184 7.00 9.06 7.19
N LEU A 185 7.09 8.09 6.29
CA LEU A 185 8.07 7.01 6.37
C LEU A 185 9.37 7.53 5.75
N ASN A 186 10.16 8.18 6.58
CA ASN A 186 11.32 8.94 6.18
C ASN A 186 12.55 8.04 6.16
N ASN A 187 12.99 7.68 4.96
CA ASN A 187 14.17 6.87 4.77
C ASN A 187 15.33 7.63 4.12
N ALA A 188 15.21 8.96 3.91
CA ALA A 188 16.18 9.83 3.24
C ALA A 188 16.44 9.52 1.76
N TYR A 189 15.59 8.74 1.09
CA TYR A 189 15.77 8.34 -0.30
C TYR A 189 14.46 8.37 -1.11
N LEU A 190 14.59 8.49 -2.42
CA LEU A 190 13.61 8.00 -3.38
C LEU A 190 13.64 6.46 -3.40
N GLY A 191 13.15 5.85 -2.32
CA GLY A 191 13.42 4.44 -1.97
C GLY A 191 13.05 3.41 -3.04
N MET A 192 11.98 3.65 -3.80
CA MET A 192 11.59 2.73 -4.89
C MET A 192 12.63 2.75 -6.03
N VAL A 193 13.12 3.94 -6.40
CA VAL A 193 14.17 4.07 -7.42
C VAL A 193 15.49 3.49 -6.91
N ARG A 194 15.83 3.74 -5.64
CA ARG A 194 16.99 3.16 -4.98
C ARG A 194 16.97 1.62 -5.02
N GLN A 195 15.86 0.98 -4.63
CA GLN A 195 15.72 -0.48 -4.68
C GLN A 195 15.99 -1.02 -6.09
N TRP A 196 15.51 -0.35 -7.13
CA TRP A 196 15.78 -0.77 -8.51
C TRP A 196 17.23 -0.56 -8.94
N GLN A 197 17.86 0.53 -8.50
CA GLN A 197 19.29 0.77 -8.73
C GLN A 197 20.16 -0.32 -8.09
N GLU A 198 19.79 -0.79 -6.90
CA GLU A 198 20.45 -1.93 -6.24
C GLU A 198 20.25 -3.24 -7.00
N MET A 199 19.01 -3.54 -7.39
CA MET A 199 18.67 -4.83 -8.00
C MET A 199 19.15 -4.98 -9.44
N PHE A 200 19.22 -3.90 -10.21
CA PHE A 200 19.41 -3.97 -11.67
C PHE A 200 20.55 -3.09 -12.20
N TYR A 201 21.16 -2.24 -11.37
CA TYR A 201 22.17 -1.28 -11.81
C TYR A 201 23.42 -1.28 -10.91
N GLU A 202 23.76 -2.42 -10.32
CA GLU A 202 25.01 -2.61 -9.56
C GLU A 202 25.19 -1.57 -8.44
N GLU A 203 24.09 -1.20 -7.77
CA GLU A 203 24.08 -0.22 -6.67
C GLU A 203 24.61 1.16 -7.08
N ARG A 204 24.51 1.51 -8.37
CA ARG A 204 24.86 2.85 -8.88
C ARG A 204 23.75 3.84 -8.54
N TYR A 205 23.83 4.41 -7.34
CA TYR A 205 22.89 5.43 -6.89
C TYR A 205 23.01 6.71 -7.71
N SER A 206 21.93 7.09 -8.38
CA SER A 206 21.88 8.29 -9.23
C SER A 206 20.72 9.18 -8.81
N GLU A 207 21.03 10.28 -8.13
CA GLU A 207 20.07 11.33 -7.71
C GLU A 207 18.85 10.80 -6.94
N VAL A 208 19.06 9.77 -6.11
CA VAL A 208 18.01 9.17 -5.27
C VAL A 208 18.15 9.50 -3.79
N TYR A 209 19.32 9.98 -3.35
CA TYR A 209 19.55 10.40 -1.98
C TYR A 209 19.01 11.81 -1.76
N LEU A 210 18.26 12.01 -0.69
CA LEU A 210 17.69 13.31 -0.32
C LEU A 210 18.53 13.91 0.80
N SER A 211 18.13 13.71 2.05
CA SER A 211 18.91 14.04 3.23
C SER A 211 18.28 13.38 4.46
N PRO A 212 19.08 12.87 5.41
CA PRO A 212 18.57 12.37 6.68
C PRO A 212 18.11 13.49 7.59
N ASP A 213 18.56 14.74 7.43
CA ASP A 213 18.26 15.78 8.41
C ASP A 213 17.39 16.91 7.84
N LEU A 214 17.35 17.05 6.51
CA LEU A 214 16.74 18.19 5.85
C LEU A 214 15.66 17.80 4.84
N PRO A 215 14.54 18.54 4.82
CA PRO A 215 14.11 19.51 5.82
C PRO A 215 13.76 18.84 7.16
N ASP A 216 13.76 19.61 8.26
CA ASP A 216 13.17 19.16 9.51
C ASP A 216 11.64 19.14 9.37
N TYR A 217 11.08 17.96 9.07
CA TYR A 217 9.65 17.80 8.81
C TYR A 217 8.75 18.15 10.00
N LYS A 218 9.25 17.96 11.24
CA LYS A 218 8.53 18.37 12.44
C LYS A 218 8.40 19.89 12.48
N MET A 219 9.52 20.61 12.37
CA MET A 219 9.51 22.08 12.38
C MET A 219 8.75 22.64 11.18
N TRP A 220 8.84 21.99 10.03
CA TRP A 220 8.11 22.40 8.83
C TRP A 220 6.59 22.30 9.03
N ALA A 221 6.10 21.20 9.62
CA ALA A 221 4.69 21.05 9.96
C ALA A 221 4.22 22.08 11.00
N GLU A 222 5.03 22.32 12.04
CA GLU A 222 4.73 23.34 13.08
C GLU A 222 4.63 24.75 12.49
N ALA A 223 5.50 25.10 11.53
CA ALA A 223 5.45 26.37 10.82
C ALA A 223 4.16 26.56 9.98
N MET A 224 3.49 25.47 9.61
CA MET A 224 2.21 25.45 8.90
C MET A 224 1.00 25.29 9.84
N GLY A 225 1.23 25.38 11.16
CA GLY A 225 0.20 25.33 12.20
C GLY A 225 -0.32 23.93 12.55
N CYS A 226 0.38 22.89 12.11
CA CYS A 226 0.12 21.51 12.50
C CYS A 226 0.81 21.16 13.83
N VAL A 227 0.44 20.03 14.42
CA VAL A 227 1.31 19.38 15.42
C VAL A 227 2.38 18.58 14.70
N GLY A 228 3.65 18.86 14.97
CA GLY A 228 4.79 18.10 14.46
C GLY A 228 5.35 17.13 15.50
N MET A 229 5.69 15.91 15.09
CA MET A 229 6.37 14.91 15.90
C MET A 229 7.49 14.24 15.09
N ARG A 230 8.55 13.78 15.76
CA ARG A 230 9.56 12.89 15.19
C ARG A 230 9.67 11.66 16.07
N VAL A 231 9.79 10.48 15.46
CA VAL A 231 9.93 9.19 16.13
C VAL A 231 11.10 8.43 15.50
N GLU A 232 12.02 7.99 16.34
CA GLU A 232 13.24 7.28 15.94
C GLU A 232 13.29 5.87 16.55
N ASP A 233 12.73 5.70 17.74
CA ASP A 233 12.74 4.45 18.48
C ASP A 233 11.45 3.63 18.30
N PRO A 234 11.52 2.30 18.09
CA PRO A 234 10.35 1.44 17.93
C PRO A 234 9.35 1.51 19.11
N GLU A 235 9.85 1.73 20.33
CA GLU A 235 9.04 1.81 21.55
C GLU A 235 8.12 3.04 21.57
N ASP A 236 8.50 4.12 20.88
CA ASP A 236 7.76 5.39 20.85
C ASP A 236 6.69 5.43 19.73
N VAL A 237 6.73 4.50 18.77
CA VAL A 237 5.85 4.47 17.59
C VAL A 237 4.38 4.43 18.01
N GLU A 238 4.00 3.49 18.87
CA GLU A 238 2.60 3.32 19.28
C GLU A 238 2.10 4.53 20.08
N ALA A 239 2.92 5.05 21.00
CA ALA A 239 2.56 6.22 21.81
C ALA A 239 2.36 7.47 20.95
N ALA A 240 3.21 7.70 19.95
CA ALA A 240 3.09 8.83 19.04
C ALA A 240 1.81 8.75 18.18
N ILE A 241 1.45 7.55 17.70
CA ILE A 241 0.23 7.31 16.91
C ILE A 241 -1.02 7.56 17.76
N ILE A 242 -1.06 7.04 19.00
CA ILE A 242 -2.17 7.27 19.93
C ILE A 242 -2.35 8.76 20.17
N LYS A 243 -1.27 9.47 20.48
CA LYS A 243 -1.30 10.93 20.69
C LYS A 243 -1.80 11.67 19.46
N ALA A 244 -1.40 11.28 18.25
CA ALA A 244 -1.88 11.89 17.02
C ALA A 244 -3.37 11.64 16.77
N ASN A 245 -3.88 10.46 17.15
CA ASN A 245 -5.30 10.12 17.02
C ASN A 245 -6.19 10.88 18.00
N GLU A 246 -5.67 11.29 19.15
CA GLU A 246 -6.37 12.14 20.13
C GLU A 246 -6.53 13.59 19.67
N ILE A 247 -5.74 14.03 18.69
CA ILE A 247 -5.76 15.40 18.15
C ILE A 247 -6.72 15.45 16.95
N ASP A 248 -7.81 16.18 17.10
CA ASP A 248 -8.81 16.39 16.05
C ASP A 248 -9.20 17.87 15.84
N ASP A 249 -8.47 18.80 16.47
CA ASP A 249 -8.65 20.25 16.33
C ASP A 249 -7.76 20.87 15.24
N ARG A 250 -6.72 20.15 14.79
CA ARG A 250 -5.75 20.58 13.77
C ARG A 250 -5.04 19.38 13.13
N PRO A 251 -4.31 19.56 12.01
CA PRO A 251 -3.56 18.46 11.40
C PRO A 251 -2.37 18.02 12.26
N VAL A 252 -1.96 16.75 12.11
CA VAL A 252 -0.78 16.18 12.77
C VAL A 252 0.16 15.58 11.73
N VAL A 253 1.46 15.82 11.87
CA VAL A 253 2.52 15.22 11.04
C VAL A 253 3.50 14.51 11.94
N ILE A 254 3.77 13.24 11.66
CA ILE A 254 4.78 12.43 12.34
C ILE A 254 5.85 12.01 11.33
N ASP A 255 7.09 12.39 11.62
CA ASP A 255 8.31 11.99 10.93
C ASP A 255 8.86 10.70 11.56
N PHE A 256 8.61 9.55 10.94
CA PHE A 256 9.16 8.25 11.38
C PHE A 256 10.48 7.97 10.66
N ARG A 257 11.58 7.88 11.40
CA ARG A 257 12.90 7.58 10.84
C ARG A 257 13.06 6.11 10.56
N THR A 258 12.91 5.75 9.29
CA THR A 258 12.86 4.37 8.83
C THR A 258 14.15 3.93 8.15
N ASP A 259 14.43 2.63 8.25
CA ASP A 259 15.60 1.99 7.67
C ASP A 259 15.60 2.12 6.13
N ALA A 260 16.61 2.82 5.62
CA ALA A 260 16.81 3.01 4.20
C ALA A 260 17.07 1.69 3.48
N ALA A 261 17.67 0.67 4.11
CA ALA A 261 18.06 -0.57 3.45
C ALA A 261 16.88 -1.42 2.97
N GLU A 262 15.70 -1.23 3.55
CA GLU A 262 14.50 -2.03 3.34
C GLU A 262 14.03 -2.09 1.88
N LYS A 263 13.56 -3.28 1.47
CA LYS A 263 13.06 -3.54 0.12
C LYS A 263 11.63 -4.06 0.18
N VAL A 264 10.87 -3.76 -0.88
CA VAL A 264 9.52 -4.29 -1.04
C VAL A 264 9.62 -5.69 -1.62
N PHE A 265 9.15 -6.67 -0.85
CA PHE A 265 8.94 -8.05 -1.29
C PHE A 265 7.51 -8.50 -0.97
N PRO A 266 6.99 -9.52 -1.68
CA PRO A 266 7.57 -10.13 -2.88
C PRO A 266 7.51 -9.20 -4.10
N MET A 267 8.33 -9.47 -5.11
CA MET A 267 8.42 -8.69 -6.35
C MET A 267 8.44 -9.61 -7.57
N ILE A 268 7.72 -9.23 -8.63
CA ILE A 268 7.88 -9.85 -9.96
C ILE A 268 8.62 -8.84 -10.83
N PRO A 269 9.83 -9.15 -11.31
CA PRO A 269 10.56 -8.22 -12.18
C PRO A 269 9.80 -7.91 -13.48
N PRO A 270 10.00 -6.73 -14.07
CA PRO A 270 9.33 -6.32 -15.29
C PRO A 270 9.47 -7.32 -16.44
N GLY A 271 8.36 -7.56 -17.13
CA GLY A 271 8.33 -8.45 -18.28
C GLY A 271 8.38 -9.94 -17.93
N LEU A 272 8.58 -10.30 -16.66
CA LEU A 272 8.58 -11.70 -16.20
C LEU A 272 7.20 -12.17 -15.75
N SER A 273 7.08 -13.46 -15.43
CA SER A 273 5.84 -14.10 -15.01
C SER A 273 5.75 -14.25 -13.48
N ASN A 274 4.58 -14.57 -12.95
CA ASN A 274 4.42 -14.91 -11.52
C ASN A 274 5.29 -16.11 -11.11
N SER A 275 5.71 -16.96 -12.04
CA SER A 275 6.63 -18.06 -11.77
C SER A 275 8.05 -17.57 -11.43
N ASP A 276 8.40 -16.35 -11.83
CA ASP A 276 9.71 -15.71 -11.65
C ASP A 276 9.75 -14.78 -10.43
N ILE A 277 8.76 -14.92 -9.53
CA ILE A 277 8.69 -14.16 -8.29
C ILE A 277 10.00 -14.19 -7.51
N VAL A 278 10.37 -13.03 -6.98
CA VAL A 278 11.43 -12.83 -6.00
C VAL A 278 10.74 -12.62 -4.65
N VAL A 279 11.06 -13.50 -3.71
CA VAL A 279 10.54 -13.44 -2.33
C VAL A 279 11.56 -12.77 -1.42
N ASP A 280 11.14 -12.47 -0.20
CA ASP A 280 12.04 -12.00 0.85
C ASP A 280 13.22 -12.98 1.04
N PRO A 281 14.45 -12.51 1.32
CA PRO A 281 15.62 -13.38 1.52
C PRO A 281 15.39 -14.50 2.54
N THR A 282 14.60 -14.26 3.59
CA THR A 282 14.25 -15.28 4.60
C THR A 282 13.45 -16.45 4.01
N GLN A 283 12.76 -16.25 2.88
CA GLN A 283 11.93 -17.25 2.21
C GLN A 283 12.60 -17.87 0.98
N ALA A 284 13.79 -17.40 0.57
CA ALA A 284 14.44 -17.81 -0.68
C ALA A 284 14.77 -19.32 -0.73
N ALA A 285 15.21 -19.90 0.39
CA ALA A 285 15.50 -21.33 0.48
C ALA A 285 14.24 -22.20 0.29
N LEU A 286 13.12 -21.76 0.84
CA LEU A 286 11.82 -22.43 0.72
C LEU A 286 11.34 -22.40 -0.74
N LEU A 287 11.42 -21.24 -1.40
CA LEU A 287 11.05 -21.11 -2.81
C LEU A 287 11.90 -22.01 -3.72
N ARG A 288 13.23 -22.09 -3.49
CA ARG A 288 14.11 -23.00 -4.26
C ARG A 288 13.71 -24.47 -4.10
N ARG A 289 13.32 -24.88 -2.88
CA ARG A 289 12.85 -26.23 -2.61
C ARG A 289 11.53 -26.53 -3.32
N GLU A 290 10.61 -25.56 -3.39
CA GLU A 290 9.35 -25.74 -4.13
C GLU A 290 9.56 -25.77 -5.65
N ARG A 291 10.53 -25.01 -6.20
CA ARG A 291 10.87 -25.02 -7.64
C ARG A 291 11.68 -26.25 -8.09
N GLY A 292 12.41 -26.89 -7.17
CA GLY A 292 13.22 -28.09 -7.43
C GLY A 292 12.46 -29.42 -7.29
N ARG A 293 11.15 -29.37 -7.06
CA ARG A 293 10.21 -30.50 -7.09
C ARG A 293 9.35 -30.41 -8.33
#